data_AF-A0A7C9J813-F1
#
_entry.id   AF-A0A7C9J813-F1
#
_cell.length_a   1.000
_cell.length_b   1.000
_cell.length_c   1.000
_cell.angle_alpha   90.00
_cell.angle_beta   90.00
_cell.angle_gamma   90.00
#
_symmetry.space_group_name_H-M   'P 1'
#
loop_
_entity.id
_entity.type
_entity.pdbx_description
1 polymer ?
#
loop_
_entity_poly.entity_id
_entity_poly.type
_entity_poly.pdbx_seq_one_letter_code
_entity_poly.pdbx_strand_id
1 'polypeptide(L)'
;MGKLRKAIRQATAAGRHAEARALRARLREAERQWDAEVEQPATQPPLVPVREQVHRALTLLGAPTAARMIVAVDESFFGGQMANTQLTSLRRDEEKSYRSAPGARPYYLCAALTSELLSPARGLLALSTWALPQRIIGPLSPRTDFLTSAVRLAEHLMRLDDASPGAFRLLGQFAQNIPGAGDGFGPADPAKVIAAAGAELAVHQERDQMDRREAAARAADRLGPVEQLFGSGIKSVRSA
;
A
#
# COMPACT_ATOMS: atom_id res chain seq x y z
N MET A 1 21.59 -17.65 31.25
CA MET A 1 20.55 -18.64 31.66
C MET A 1 21.00 -20.09 31.75
N GLY A 2 21.61 -20.68 30.71
CA GLY A 2 21.97 -22.12 30.69
C GLY A 2 22.90 -22.58 31.83
N LYS A 3 23.87 -21.75 32.23
CA LYS A 3 24.79 -22.03 33.35
C LYS A 3 24.06 -22.13 34.70
N LEU A 4 23.08 -21.26 34.97
CA LEU A 4 22.26 -21.27 36.19
C LEU A 4 21.36 -22.51 36.27
N ARG A 5 20.72 -22.90 35.15
CA ARG A 5 19.90 -24.12 35.07
C ARG A 5 20.71 -25.41 35.28
N LYS A 6 21.97 -25.43 34.86
CA LYS A 6 22.91 -26.55 35.12
C LYS A 6 23.30 -26.62 36.60
N ALA A 7 23.62 -25.48 37.22
CA ALA A 7 23.96 -25.40 38.65
C ALA A 7 22.79 -25.82 39.56
N ILE A 8 21.53 -25.45 39.23
CA ILE A 8 20.34 -25.87 39.98
C ILE A 8 20.18 -27.39 39.97
N ARG A 9 20.39 -28.04 38.81
CA ARG A 9 20.30 -29.50 38.68
C ARG A 9 21.36 -30.21 39.52
N GLN A 10 22.60 -29.70 39.52
CA GLN A 10 23.68 -30.23 40.33
C GLN A 10 23.44 -30.06 41.84
N ALA A 11 22.96 -28.90 42.28
CA ALA A 11 22.64 -28.67 43.70
C ALA A 11 21.45 -29.52 44.19
N THR A 12 20.46 -29.78 43.31
CA THR A 12 19.31 -30.65 43.63
C THR A 12 19.72 -32.11 43.74
N ALA A 13 20.56 -32.60 42.81
CA ALA A 13 21.09 -33.96 42.85
C ALA A 13 21.98 -34.23 44.08
N ALA A 14 22.66 -33.19 44.58
CA ALA A 14 23.50 -33.27 45.77
C ALA A 14 22.74 -33.01 47.10
N GLY A 15 21.40 -32.95 47.10
CA GLY A 15 20.60 -32.72 48.32
C GLY A 15 20.73 -31.33 48.96
N ARG A 16 21.41 -30.37 48.30
CA ARG A 16 21.65 -29.02 48.81
C ARG A 16 20.46 -28.11 48.54
N HIS A 17 19.35 -28.36 49.24
CA HIS A 17 18.06 -27.69 49.00
C HIS A 17 18.08 -26.17 49.23
N ALA A 18 18.87 -25.67 50.18
CA ALA A 18 19.01 -24.22 50.42
C ALA A 18 19.68 -23.53 49.23
N GLU A 19 20.76 -24.10 48.71
CA GLU A 19 21.50 -23.58 47.56
C GLU A 19 20.68 -23.66 46.27
N ALA A 20 19.95 -24.77 46.06
CA ALA A 20 19.05 -24.91 44.93
C ALA A 20 17.90 -23.87 44.96
N ARG A 21 17.42 -23.47 46.15
CA ARG A 21 16.44 -22.38 46.29
C ARG A 21 17.05 -21.02 45.93
N ALA A 22 18.25 -20.71 46.41
CA ALA A 22 18.95 -19.47 46.09
C ALA A 22 19.24 -19.33 44.58
N LEU A 23 19.68 -20.42 43.93
CA LEU A 23 19.93 -20.44 42.49
C LEU A 23 18.64 -20.27 41.66
N ARG A 24 17.50 -20.84 42.12
CA ARG A 24 16.20 -20.61 41.49
C ARG A 24 15.74 -19.16 41.61
N ALA A 25 15.94 -18.52 42.76
CA ALA A 25 15.61 -17.10 42.95
C ALA A 25 16.44 -16.22 41.99
N ARG A 26 17.74 -16.51 41.85
CA ARG A 26 18.64 -15.80 40.92
C ARG A 26 18.27 -16.03 39.46
N LEU A 27 17.81 -17.22 39.09
CA LEU A 27 17.30 -17.47 37.75
C LEU A 27 16.04 -16.65 37.46
N ARG A 28 15.09 -16.59 38.39
CA ARG A 28 13.87 -15.78 38.23
C ARG A 28 14.16 -14.29 38.12
N GLU A 29 15.15 -13.79 38.85
CA GLU A 29 15.57 -12.40 38.74
C GLU A 29 16.19 -12.10 37.38
N ALA A 30 17.06 -12.99 36.89
CA ALA A 30 17.62 -12.86 35.55
C ALA A 30 16.53 -13.01 34.46
N GLU A 31 15.49 -13.81 34.69
CA GLU A 31 14.35 -13.97 33.77
C GLU A 31 13.54 -12.66 33.76
N ARG A 32 13.23 -12.09 34.93
CA ARG A 32 12.57 -10.77 35.03
C ARG A 32 13.38 -9.63 34.40
N GLN A 33 14.70 -9.62 34.57
CA GLN A 33 15.56 -8.61 33.96
C GLN A 33 15.58 -8.74 32.43
N TRP A 34 15.66 -9.96 31.92
CA TRP A 34 15.54 -10.22 30.48
C TRP A 34 14.18 -9.81 29.95
N ASP A 35 13.09 -10.18 30.64
CA ASP A 35 11.75 -9.79 30.27
C ASP A 35 11.59 -8.27 30.29
N ALA A 36 12.13 -7.58 31.30
CA ALA A 36 12.14 -6.12 31.37
C ALA A 36 12.99 -5.46 30.28
N GLU A 37 14.10 -6.07 29.85
CA GLU A 37 14.93 -5.61 28.72
C GLU A 37 14.22 -5.82 27.38
N VAL A 38 13.46 -6.91 27.22
CA VAL A 38 12.63 -7.18 26.04
C VAL A 38 11.37 -6.30 26.01
N GLU A 39 10.84 -5.96 27.18
CA GLU A 39 9.64 -5.13 27.38
C GLU A 39 9.98 -3.63 27.50
N GLN A 40 11.28 -3.26 27.43
CA GLN A 40 11.65 -1.86 27.17
C GLN A 40 10.92 -1.43 25.90
N PRO A 41 10.14 -0.32 25.93
CA PRO A 41 9.47 0.14 24.75
C PRO A 41 10.54 0.47 23.72
N ALA A 42 10.66 -0.39 22.70
CA ALA A 42 11.41 -0.07 21.51
C ALA A 42 11.01 1.34 21.12
N THR A 43 11.99 2.24 20.99
CA THR A 43 11.77 3.60 20.54
C THR A 43 10.97 3.47 19.25
N GLN A 44 9.67 3.76 19.30
CA GLN A 44 8.79 3.47 18.18
C GLN A 44 9.40 4.18 16.97
N PRO A 45 9.76 3.45 15.89
CA PRO A 45 10.27 4.11 14.71
C PRO A 45 9.27 5.20 14.33
N PRO A 46 9.73 6.41 13.94
CA PRO A 46 8.82 7.51 13.67
C PRO A 46 7.74 7.03 12.72
N LEU A 47 6.48 7.16 13.15
CA LEU A 47 5.32 6.79 12.34
C LEU A 47 5.43 7.50 11.01
N VAL A 48 5.62 6.74 9.93
CA VAL A 48 5.65 7.27 8.57
C VAL A 48 4.38 8.12 8.40
N PRO A 49 4.44 9.37 7.93
CA PRO A 49 3.26 10.17 7.70
C PRO A 49 2.25 9.46 6.78
N VAL A 50 0.95 9.57 7.04
CA VAL A 50 -0.12 8.96 6.21
C VAL A 50 0.06 9.31 4.73
N ARG A 51 0.49 10.54 4.42
CA ARG A 51 0.80 10.97 3.04
C ARG A 51 1.87 10.11 2.37
N GLU A 52 2.92 9.77 3.10
CA GLU A 52 4.00 8.93 2.59
C GLU A 52 3.58 7.46 2.49
N GLN A 53 2.76 6.97 3.42
CA GLN A 53 2.14 5.63 3.32
C GLN A 53 1.30 5.51 2.04
N VAL A 54 0.42 6.48 1.78
CA VAL A 54 -0.39 6.54 0.54
C VAL A 54 0.49 6.64 -0.70
N HIS A 55 1.54 7.49 -0.67
CA HIS A 55 2.47 7.62 -1.79
C HIS A 55 3.17 6.30 -2.12
N ARG A 56 3.69 5.57 -1.11
CA ARG A 56 4.34 4.27 -1.30
C ARG A 56 3.38 3.24 -1.87
N ALA A 57 2.16 3.15 -1.31
CA ALA A 57 1.14 2.23 -1.80
C ALA A 57 0.77 2.51 -3.26
N LEU A 58 0.51 3.77 -3.63
CA LEU A 58 0.23 4.16 -5.02
C LEU A 58 1.42 3.92 -5.94
N THR A 59 2.65 4.14 -5.48
CA THR A 59 3.87 3.86 -6.25
C THR A 59 4.00 2.37 -6.55
N LEU A 60 3.70 1.52 -5.58
CA LEU A 60 3.70 0.07 -5.75
C LEU A 60 2.58 -0.37 -6.71
N LEU A 61 1.34 0.10 -6.49
CA LEU A 61 0.18 -0.19 -7.34
C LEU A 61 0.35 0.30 -8.80
N GLY A 62 1.01 1.44 -8.99
CA GLY A 62 1.31 2.00 -10.32
C GLY A 62 0.10 2.53 -11.10
N ALA A 63 -1.09 2.54 -10.51
CA ALA A 63 -2.33 2.96 -11.14
C ALA A 63 -3.23 3.73 -10.16
N PRO A 64 -4.13 4.60 -10.65
CA PRO A 64 -5.10 5.28 -9.79
C PRO A 64 -5.95 4.28 -9.02
N THR A 65 -6.06 4.46 -7.70
CA THR A 65 -6.59 3.41 -6.84
C THR A 65 -7.52 3.95 -5.76
N ALA A 66 -8.53 3.15 -5.39
CA ALA A 66 -9.46 3.48 -4.32
C ALA A 66 -8.82 3.37 -2.94
N ALA A 67 -9.27 4.21 -2.00
CA ALA A 67 -8.77 4.25 -0.62
C ALA A 67 -8.66 2.87 0.04
N ARG A 68 -9.69 2.01 -0.12
CA ARG A 68 -9.71 0.66 0.46
C ARG A 68 -8.52 -0.21 0.02
N MET A 69 -8.16 -0.15 -1.26
CA MET A 69 -7.06 -0.95 -1.79
C MET A 69 -5.70 -0.35 -1.40
N ILE A 70 -5.59 0.98 -1.30
CA ILE A 70 -4.39 1.65 -0.78
C ILE A 70 -4.10 1.20 0.65
N VAL A 71 -5.12 1.19 1.52
CA VAL A 71 -5.01 0.69 2.90
C VAL A 71 -4.60 -0.77 2.93
N ALA A 72 -5.26 -1.62 2.12
CA ALA A 72 -4.94 -3.05 2.07
C ALA A 72 -3.51 -3.34 1.63
N VAL A 73 -3.00 -2.60 0.63
CA VAL A 73 -1.61 -2.72 0.17
C VAL A 73 -0.63 -2.26 1.25
N ASP A 74 -0.90 -1.12 1.89
CA ASP A 74 0.00 -0.59 2.91
C ASP A 74 0.07 -1.48 4.15
N GLU A 75 -1.05 -2.03 4.59
CA GLU A 75 -1.09 -3.03 5.66
C GLU A 75 -0.32 -4.30 5.27
N SER A 76 -0.55 -4.80 4.04
CA SER A 76 0.00 -6.09 3.61
C SER A 76 1.49 -6.07 3.28
N PHE A 77 1.99 -4.96 2.73
CA PHE A 77 3.38 -4.84 2.25
C PHE A 77 4.28 -3.98 3.13
N PHE A 78 3.71 -3.03 3.88
CA PHE A 78 4.49 -2.07 4.68
C PHE A 78 4.14 -2.08 6.17
N GLY A 79 3.17 -2.90 6.59
CA GLY A 79 2.73 -3.00 7.99
C GLY A 79 2.10 -1.72 8.53
N GLY A 80 1.61 -0.84 7.65
CA GLY A 80 1.01 0.43 8.08
C GLY A 80 -0.40 0.25 8.64
N GLN A 81 -0.87 1.28 9.35
CA GLN A 81 -2.14 1.28 10.09
C GLN A 81 -3.02 2.46 9.69
N MET A 82 -3.15 2.70 8.38
CA MET A 82 -4.00 3.76 7.86
C MET A 82 -5.50 3.45 8.04
N ALA A 83 -6.26 4.45 8.45
CA ALA A 83 -7.71 4.42 8.41
C ALA A 83 -8.24 5.10 7.14
N ASN A 84 -9.28 4.52 6.51
CA ASN A 84 -9.91 5.08 5.31
C ASN A 84 -10.39 6.54 5.48
N THR A 85 -10.80 6.93 6.69
CA THR A 85 -11.24 8.30 7.00
C THR A 85 -10.12 9.33 6.83
N GLN A 86 -8.86 8.95 7.10
CA GLN A 86 -7.70 9.84 6.97
C GLN A 86 -7.47 10.25 5.52
N LEU A 87 -7.75 9.37 4.54
CA LEU A 87 -7.56 9.63 3.12
C LEU A 87 -8.54 10.67 2.56
N THR A 88 -9.73 10.79 3.16
CA THR A 88 -10.74 11.77 2.71
C THR A 88 -10.32 13.20 3.06
N SER A 89 -9.81 13.41 4.28
CA SER A 89 -9.26 14.71 4.71
C SER A 89 -7.99 15.06 3.94
N LEU A 90 -7.11 14.07 3.75
CA LEU A 90 -5.84 14.23 3.04
C LEU A 90 -6.00 14.84 1.65
N ARG A 91 -6.99 14.40 0.86
CA ARG A 91 -7.23 14.96 -0.49
C ARG A 91 -7.55 16.46 -0.46
N ARG A 92 -8.33 16.91 0.53
CA ARG A 92 -8.69 18.33 0.66
C ARG A 92 -7.49 19.17 1.08
N ASP A 93 -6.68 18.62 1.99
CA ASP A 93 -5.46 19.27 2.46
C ASP A 93 -4.42 19.40 1.35
N GLU A 94 -4.31 18.39 0.48
CA GLU A 94 -3.43 18.41 -0.69
C GLU A 94 -3.86 19.47 -1.71
N GLU A 95 -5.16 19.57 -2.02
CA GLU A 95 -5.67 20.63 -2.90
C GLU A 95 -5.41 22.03 -2.32
N LYS A 96 -5.70 22.22 -1.02
CA LYS A 96 -5.44 23.48 -0.32
C LYS A 96 -3.96 23.85 -0.37
N SER A 97 -3.08 22.88 -0.10
CA SER A 97 -1.63 23.07 -0.14
C SER A 97 -1.12 23.41 -1.54
N TYR A 98 -1.67 22.79 -2.58
CA TYR A 98 -1.29 23.11 -3.96
C TYR A 98 -1.74 24.52 -4.34
N ARG A 99 -2.98 24.91 -4.02
CA ARG A 99 -3.51 26.25 -4.30
C ARG A 99 -2.71 27.35 -3.60
N SER A 100 -2.24 27.11 -2.37
CA SER A 100 -1.44 28.11 -1.63
C SER A 100 -0.02 28.27 -2.17
N ALA A 101 0.60 27.19 -2.65
CA ALA A 101 1.97 27.21 -3.14
C ALA A 101 2.19 26.07 -4.16
N PRO A 102 1.84 26.30 -5.44
CA PRO A 102 2.03 25.32 -6.49
C PRO A 102 3.51 24.93 -6.63
N GLY A 103 3.81 23.63 -6.63
CA GLY A 103 5.18 23.12 -6.79
C GLY A 103 6.05 23.18 -5.53
N ALA A 104 5.52 23.62 -4.37
CA ALA A 104 6.27 23.63 -3.11
C ALA A 104 6.57 22.23 -2.55
N ARG A 105 5.89 21.18 -3.05
CA ARG A 105 6.10 19.79 -2.67
C ARG A 105 6.60 18.96 -3.87
N PRO A 106 7.42 17.92 -3.63
CA PRO A 106 7.93 17.06 -4.71
C PRO A 106 6.82 16.26 -5.42
N TYR A 107 5.71 16.02 -4.72
CA TYR A 107 4.50 15.41 -5.27
C TYR A 107 3.28 15.89 -4.47
N TYR A 108 2.12 15.73 -5.10
CA TYR A 108 0.81 15.88 -4.47
C TYR A 108 -0.01 14.61 -4.68
N LEU A 109 -0.84 14.27 -3.70
CA LEU A 109 -1.88 13.26 -3.87
C LEU A 109 -3.09 13.94 -4.49
N CYS A 110 -3.47 13.51 -5.68
CA CYS A 110 -4.48 14.18 -6.48
C CYS A 110 -5.65 13.24 -6.82
N ALA A 111 -6.67 13.77 -7.49
CA ALA A 111 -7.77 12.94 -7.97
C ALA A 111 -7.35 12.24 -9.28
N ALA A 112 -7.90 11.05 -9.50
CA ALA A 112 -8.05 10.58 -10.88
C ALA A 112 -9.22 11.33 -11.54
N LEU A 113 -9.18 11.55 -12.86
CA LEU A 113 -10.23 12.27 -13.59
C LEU A 113 -11.02 11.31 -14.48
N THR A 114 -12.33 11.49 -14.58
CA THR A 114 -13.16 10.72 -15.52
C THR A 114 -12.92 11.20 -16.96
N SER A 115 -12.90 10.29 -17.94
CA SER A 115 -12.67 10.63 -19.35
C SER A 115 -13.73 11.57 -19.94
N GLU A 116 -15.00 11.38 -19.53
CA GLU A 116 -16.15 12.08 -20.10
C GLU A 116 -16.27 13.51 -19.57
N LEU A 117 -16.25 13.66 -18.25
CA LEU A 117 -16.56 14.94 -17.59
C LEU A 117 -15.31 15.67 -17.12
N LEU A 118 -14.14 15.02 -17.13
CA LEU A 118 -12.89 15.52 -16.54
C LEU A 118 -13.07 15.96 -15.08
N SER A 119 -14.05 15.36 -14.42
CA SER A 119 -14.38 15.57 -13.02
C SER A 119 -13.68 14.50 -12.17
N PRO A 120 -13.49 14.73 -10.86
CA PRO A 120 -12.86 13.76 -9.97
C PRO A 120 -13.60 12.41 -10.00
N ALA A 121 -12.88 11.35 -10.36
CA ALA A 121 -13.37 10.00 -10.24
C ALA A 121 -13.56 9.67 -8.75
N ARG A 122 -14.75 9.20 -8.40
CA ARG A 122 -15.17 9.05 -7.00
C ARG A 122 -14.24 8.08 -6.25
N GLY A 123 -13.54 8.61 -5.25
CA GLY A 123 -12.74 7.82 -4.31
C GLY A 123 -11.42 7.30 -4.85
N LEU A 124 -11.03 7.64 -6.09
CA LEU A 124 -9.74 7.27 -6.68
C LEU A 124 -8.69 8.34 -6.43
N LEU A 125 -7.54 7.92 -5.92
CA LEU A 125 -6.37 8.76 -5.71
C LEU A 125 -5.29 8.42 -6.75
N ALA A 126 -4.53 9.43 -7.14
CA ALA A 126 -3.41 9.34 -8.05
C ALA A 126 -2.24 10.21 -7.57
N LEU A 127 -1.07 10.07 -8.21
CA LEU A 127 0.12 10.87 -7.93
C LEU A 127 0.28 11.97 -8.97
N SER A 128 0.50 13.23 -8.55
CA SER A 128 0.71 14.36 -9.48
C SER A 128 1.91 14.19 -10.40
N THR A 129 2.86 13.31 -10.04
CA THR A 129 4.05 12.97 -10.83
C THR A 129 3.74 12.04 -12.00
N TRP A 130 2.57 11.42 -12.03
CA TRP A 130 2.12 10.66 -13.20
C TRP A 130 1.64 11.60 -14.30
N ALA A 131 1.95 11.21 -15.54
CA ALA A 131 1.45 11.90 -16.72
C ALA A 131 -0.08 11.98 -16.69
N LEU A 132 -0.65 13.06 -17.22
CA LEU A 132 -2.10 13.28 -17.22
C LEU A 132 -2.91 12.09 -17.78
N PRO A 133 -2.52 11.42 -18.89
CA PRO A 133 -3.23 10.24 -19.37
C PRO A 133 -3.34 9.13 -18.33
N GLN A 134 -2.28 8.85 -17.57
CA GLN A 134 -2.29 7.80 -16.54
C GLN A 134 -3.23 8.13 -15.38
N ARG A 135 -3.56 9.41 -15.18
CA ARG A 135 -4.50 9.87 -14.14
C ARG A 135 -5.95 9.92 -14.61
N ILE A 136 -6.22 9.63 -15.89
CA ILE A 136 -7.56 9.59 -16.44
C ILE A 136 -8.12 8.16 -16.41
N ILE A 137 -9.41 8.07 -16.12
CA ILE A 137 -10.21 6.85 -16.02
C ILE A 137 -11.25 6.87 -17.14
N GLY A 138 -10.99 6.07 -18.17
CA GLY A 138 -11.92 5.73 -19.24
C GLY A 138 -12.64 4.40 -19.00
N PRO A 139 -13.40 3.91 -19.99
CA PRO A 139 -14.24 2.71 -19.85
C PRO A 139 -13.46 1.43 -19.52
N LEU A 140 -12.27 1.26 -20.09
CA LEU A 140 -11.42 0.08 -19.87
C LEU A 140 -10.45 0.24 -18.69
N SER A 141 -10.27 1.48 -18.21
CA SER A 141 -9.28 1.81 -17.18
C SER A 141 -9.44 1.03 -15.88
N PRO A 142 -10.66 0.80 -15.34
CA PRO A 142 -10.81 -0.01 -14.14
C PRO A 142 -10.21 -1.41 -14.27
N ARG A 143 -10.32 -2.04 -15.46
CA ARG A 143 -9.77 -3.38 -15.68
C ARG A 143 -8.26 -3.33 -15.92
N THR A 144 -7.77 -2.41 -16.74
CA THR A 144 -6.33 -2.29 -17.01
C THR A 144 -5.54 -1.85 -15.77
N ASP A 145 -6.08 -0.94 -14.95
CA ASP A 145 -5.49 -0.51 -13.68
C ASP A 145 -5.43 -1.65 -12.66
N PHE A 146 -6.49 -2.47 -12.59
CA PHE A 146 -6.54 -3.66 -11.75
C PHE A 146 -5.47 -4.68 -12.16
N LEU A 147 -5.35 -5.00 -13.45
CA LEU A 147 -4.36 -5.94 -13.98
C LEU A 147 -2.93 -5.40 -13.80
N THR A 148 -2.71 -4.10 -14.05
CA THR A 148 -1.43 -3.43 -13.81
C THR A 148 -1.00 -3.55 -12.35
N SER A 149 -1.94 -3.30 -11.43
CA SER A 149 -1.70 -3.45 -9.99
C SER A 149 -1.37 -4.90 -9.63
N ALA A 150 -2.09 -5.88 -10.20
CA ALA A 150 -1.82 -7.31 -9.96
C ALA A 150 -0.40 -7.72 -10.35
N VAL A 151 0.03 -7.32 -11.56
CA VAL A 151 1.38 -7.60 -12.08
C VAL A 151 2.43 -6.99 -11.15
N ARG A 152 2.29 -5.70 -10.81
CA ARG A 152 3.29 -5.00 -9.97
C ARG A 152 3.38 -5.55 -8.55
N LEU A 153 2.25 -5.95 -7.96
CA LEU A 153 2.23 -6.59 -6.64
C LEU A 153 2.91 -7.96 -6.69
N ALA A 154 2.63 -8.77 -7.71
CA ALA A 154 3.27 -10.07 -7.91
C ALA A 154 4.79 -9.93 -8.13
N GLU A 155 5.22 -9.03 -9.01
CA GLU A 155 6.64 -8.72 -9.25
C GLU A 155 7.35 -8.21 -7.99
N HIS A 156 6.65 -7.43 -7.17
CA HIS A 156 7.22 -6.98 -5.91
C HIS A 156 7.36 -8.13 -4.92
N LEU A 157 6.35 -8.99 -4.81
CA LEU A 157 6.38 -10.16 -3.94
C LEU A 157 7.55 -11.10 -4.27
N MET A 158 7.82 -11.33 -5.57
CA MET A 158 8.93 -12.17 -6.03
C MET A 158 10.32 -11.62 -5.66
N ARG A 159 10.42 -10.33 -5.34
CA ARG A 159 11.68 -9.67 -4.95
C ARG A 159 11.87 -9.60 -3.43
N LEU A 160 10.87 -10.00 -2.64
CA LEU A 160 10.95 -10.00 -1.19
C LEU A 160 11.42 -11.36 -0.69
N ASP A 161 12.47 -11.37 0.13
CA ASP A 161 12.97 -12.60 0.77
C ASP A 161 12.03 -13.10 1.88
N ASP A 162 11.32 -12.18 2.56
CA ASP A 162 10.38 -12.48 3.64
C ASP A 162 9.07 -11.69 3.45
N ALA A 163 8.26 -12.15 2.49
CA ALA A 163 6.96 -11.54 2.22
C ALA A 163 5.92 -11.93 3.27
N SER A 164 5.15 -10.96 3.76
CA SER A 164 4.14 -11.20 4.78
C SER A 164 3.03 -12.14 4.28
N PRO A 165 2.40 -12.95 5.16
CA PRO A 165 1.21 -13.72 4.80
C PRO A 165 0.06 -12.84 4.30
N GLY A 166 0.01 -11.57 4.73
CA GLY A 166 -0.95 -10.57 4.24
C GLY A 166 -0.77 -10.28 2.76
N ALA A 167 0.47 -10.14 2.30
CA ALA A 167 0.80 -9.88 0.90
C ALA A 167 0.36 -11.04 -0.02
N PHE A 168 0.62 -12.29 0.36
CA PHE A 168 0.13 -13.47 -0.37
C PHE A 168 -1.41 -13.56 -0.38
N ARG A 169 -2.07 -13.24 0.75
CA ARG A 169 -3.54 -13.21 0.80
C ARG A 169 -4.11 -12.15 -0.13
N LEU A 170 -3.53 -10.95 -0.14
CA LEU A 170 -3.95 -9.87 -1.03
C LEU A 170 -3.76 -10.28 -2.49
N LEU A 171 -2.62 -10.89 -2.84
CA LEU A 171 -2.40 -11.41 -4.18
C LEU A 171 -3.41 -12.50 -4.57
N GLY A 172 -3.78 -13.37 -3.62
CA GLY A 172 -4.86 -14.34 -3.77
C GLY A 172 -6.20 -13.72 -4.16
N GLN A 173 -6.55 -12.57 -3.57
CA GLN A 173 -7.77 -11.84 -3.93
C GLN A 173 -7.71 -11.29 -5.36
N PHE A 174 -6.54 -10.85 -5.82
CA PHE A 174 -6.35 -10.48 -7.22
C PHE A 174 -6.50 -11.70 -8.14
N ALA A 175 -5.83 -12.80 -7.83
CA ALA A 175 -5.85 -14.02 -8.64
C ALA A 175 -7.28 -14.57 -8.86
N GLN A 176 -8.15 -14.48 -7.84
CA GLN A 176 -9.56 -14.90 -7.96
C GLN A 176 -10.36 -14.14 -9.02
N ASN A 177 -9.91 -12.94 -9.41
CA ASN A 177 -10.55 -12.07 -10.38
C ASN A 177 -9.78 -12.02 -11.71
N ILE A 178 -8.82 -12.91 -11.93
CA ILE A 178 -7.99 -13.00 -13.13
C ILE A 178 -8.08 -14.43 -13.68
N PRO A 179 -8.74 -14.65 -14.83
CA PRO A 179 -8.82 -15.95 -15.45
C PRO A 179 -7.44 -16.57 -15.67
N GLY A 180 -7.23 -17.80 -15.19
CA GLY A 180 -5.96 -18.51 -15.31
C GLY A 180 -4.89 -18.16 -14.27
N ALA A 181 -5.16 -17.24 -13.33
CA ALA A 181 -4.19 -16.85 -12.29
C ALA A 181 -4.25 -17.71 -11.01
N GLY A 182 -5.31 -18.49 -10.79
CA GLY A 182 -5.52 -19.26 -9.56
C GLY A 182 -5.76 -20.75 -9.81
N ASP A 183 -5.19 -21.59 -8.95
CA ASP A 183 -5.35 -23.06 -8.97
C ASP A 183 -6.43 -23.56 -7.98
N GLY A 184 -7.29 -22.66 -7.49
CA GLY A 184 -8.42 -22.98 -6.61
C GLY A 184 -8.07 -23.20 -5.13
N PHE A 185 -7.03 -23.97 -4.80
CA PHE A 185 -6.72 -24.38 -3.43
C PHE A 185 -5.23 -24.20 -3.07
N GLY A 186 -4.77 -22.94 -2.98
CA GLY A 186 -3.42 -22.62 -2.53
C GLY A 186 -3.14 -21.12 -2.51
N PRO A 187 -2.03 -20.66 -1.90
CA PRO A 187 -1.54 -19.29 -2.08
C PRO A 187 -1.38 -19.00 -3.58
N ALA A 188 -1.71 -17.79 -4.00
CA ALA A 188 -1.50 -17.40 -5.41
C ALA A 188 -0.02 -17.48 -5.76
N ASP A 189 0.29 -18.15 -6.87
CA ASP A 189 1.61 -18.15 -7.48
C ASP A 189 1.83 -16.81 -8.20
N PRO A 190 2.79 -15.98 -7.76
CA PRO A 190 3.06 -14.69 -8.40
C PRO A 190 3.37 -14.80 -9.89
N ALA A 191 4.08 -15.86 -10.31
CA ALA A 191 4.43 -16.05 -11.72
C ALA A 191 3.18 -16.30 -12.58
N LYS A 192 2.22 -17.08 -12.08
CA LYS A 192 0.93 -17.30 -12.76
C LYS A 192 0.09 -16.03 -12.82
N VAL A 193 0.07 -15.25 -11.74
CA VAL A 193 -0.62 -13.96 -11.72
C VAL A 193 -0.04 -13.02 -12.77
N ILE A 194 1.28 -12.89 -12.85
CA ILE A 194 1.95 -12.05 -13.86
C ILE A 194 1.58 -12.52 -15.27
N ALA A 195 1.68 -13.81 -15.56
CA ALA A 195 1.40 -14.35 -16.88
C ALA A 195 -0.06 -14.14 -17.29
N ALA A 196 -1.01 -14.50 -16.42
CA ALA A 196 -2.44 -14.38 -16.70
C ALA A 196 -2.88 -12.92 -16.80
N ALA A 197 -2.46 -12.07 -15.87
CA ALA A 197 -2.80 -10.65 -15.87
C ALA A 197 -2.17 -9.91 -17.06
N GLY A 198 -0.92 -10.24 -17.40
CA GLY A 198 -0.21 -9.67 -18.54
C GLY A 198 -0.85 -10.05 -19.87
N ALA A 199 -1.26 -11.32 -20.02
CA ALA A 199 -1.97 -11.78 -21.22
C ALA A 199 -3.29 -11.05 -21.43
N GLU A 200 -4.08 -10.86 -20.37
CA GLU A 200 -5.33 -10.10 -20.45
C GLU A 200 -5.08 -8.59 -20.66
N LEU A 201 -4.07 -8.03 -19.99
CA LEU A 201 -3.72 -6.61 -20.14
C LEU A 201 -3.37 -6.28 -21.59
N ALA A 202 -2.65 -7.18 -22.28
CA ALA A 202 -2.29 -7.01 -23.68
C ALA A 202 -3.52 -6.87 -24.61
N VAL A 203 -4.69 -7.42 -24.24
CA VAL A 203 -5.93 -7.30 -25.01
C VAL A 203 -6.53 -5.89 -24.93
N HIS A 204 -6.40 -5.23 -23.77
CA HIS A 204 -7.13 -3.99 -23.48
C HIS A 204 -6.25 -2.74 -23.43
N GLN A 205 -4.96 -2.89 -23.19
CA GLN A 205 -4.06 -1.79 -22.83
C GLN A 205 -3.94 -0.73 -23.93
N GLU A 206 -3.83 -1.13 -25.20
CA GLU A 206 -3.69 -0.16 -26.29
C GLU A 206 -4.93 0.73 -26.41
N ARG A 207 -6.12 0.11 -26.42
CA ARG A 207 -7.39 0.85 -26.51
C ARG A 207 -7.59 1.78 -25.32
N ASP A 208 -7.34 1.29 -24.11
CA ASP A 208 -7.42 2.11 -22.89
C ASP A 208 -6.45 3.31 -22.94
N GLN A 209 -5.22 3.09 -23.40
CA GLN A 209 -4.25 4.18 -23.54
C GLN A 209 -4.68 5.21 -24.58
N MET A 210 -5.28 4.80 -25.70
CA MET A 210 -5.83 5.73 -26.69
C MET A 210 -6.92 6.61 -26.06
N ASP A 211 -7.92 5.98 -25.42
CA ASP A 211 -9.03 6.70 -24.78
C ASP A 211 -8.52 7.69 -23.70
N ARG A 212 -7.53 7.29 -22.90
CA ARG A 212 -6.90 8.15 -21.90
C ARG A 212 -6.12 9.32 -22.51
N ARG A 213 -5.39 9.11 -23.62
CA ARG A 213 -4.63 10.17 -24.30
C ARG A 213 -5.56 11.19 -24.94
N GLU A 214 -6.65 10.75 -25.57
CA GLU A 214 -7.66 11.64 -26.14
C GLU A 214 -8.31 12.51 -25.06
N ALA A 215 -8.70 11.90 -23.93
CA ALA A 215 -9.24 12.64 -22.80
C ALA A 215 -8.20 13.57 -22.15
N ALA A 216 -6.93 13.18 -22.10
CA ALA A 216 -5.85 14.01 -21.57
C ALA A 216 -5.61 15.24 -22.44
N ALA A 217 -5.69 15.10 -23.77
CA ALA A 217 -5.62 16.24 -24.69
C ALA A 217 -6.77 17.22 -24.41
N ARG A 218 -8.01 16.73 -24.31
CA ARG A 218 -9.17 17.57 -23.94
C ARG A 218 -8.98 18.26 -22.59
N ALA A 219 -8.40 17.56 -21.61
CA ALA A 219 -8.13 18.12 -20.29
C ALA A 219 -7.04 19.19 -20.32
N ALA A 220 -5.98 18.99 -21.09
CA ALA A 220 -4.92 19.99 -21.27
C ALA A 220 -5.47 21.28 -21.90
N ASP A 221 -6.40 21.15 -22.84
CA ASP A 221 -7.02 22.30 -23.53
C ASP A 221 -8.05 23.05 -22.66
N ARG A 222 -8.78 22.34 -21.81
CA ARG A 222 -9.97 22.90 -21.10
C ARG A 222 -9.75 23.20 -19.63
N LEU A 223 -8.73 22.61 -19.00
CA LEU A 223 -8.53 22.70 -17.55
C LEU A 223 -7.26 23.49 -17.21
N GLY A 224 -7.38 24.35 -16.19
CA GLY A 224 -6.23 24.99 -15.57
C GLY A 224 -5.37 24.00 -14.77
N PRO A 225 -4.17 24.40 -14.33
CA PRO A 225 -3.24 23.51 -13.64
C PRO A 225 -3.80 22.87 -12.36
N VAL A 226 -4.71 23.56 -11.66
CA VAL A 226 -5.34 23.01 -10.45
C VAL A 226 -6.39 21.98 -10.83
N GLU A 227 -7.25 22.29 -11.80
CA GLU A 227 -8.30 21.38 -12.27
C GLU A 227 -7.71 20.13 -12.93
N GLN A 228 -6.55 20.22 -13.59
CA GLN A 228 -5.84 19.05 -14.11
C GLN A 228 -5.37 18.08 -13.01
N LEU A 229 -5.19 18.53 -11.76
CA LEU A 229 -4.81 17.68 -10.63
C LEU A 229 -6.04 17.24 -9.82
N PHE A 230 -6.95 18.17 -9.53
CA PHE A 230 -8.03 17.97 -8.56
C PHE A 230 -9.42 17.93 -9.17
N GLY A 231 -9.53 18.06 -10.50
CA GLY A 231 -10.75 18.07 -11.30
C GLY A 231 -11.49 19.40 -11.27
N SER A 232 -12.39 19.60 -12.24
CA SER A 232 -13.30 20.74 -12.24
C SER A 232 -14.42 20.52 -11.22
N GLY A 233 -14.71 21.56 -10.42
CA GLY A 233 -15.94 21.59 -9.64
C GLY A 233 -17.14 21.76 -10.57
N ILE A 234 -18.31 21.23 -10.19
CA ILE A 234 -19.58 21.40 -10.95
C ILE A 234 -19.90 22.89 -11.25
N LYS A 235 -19.34 23.83 -10.49
CA LYS A 235 -19.49 25.28 -10.70
C LYS A 235 -18.60 25.88 -11.80
N SER A 236 -17.56 25.19 -12.28
CA SER A 236 -16.63 25.71 -13.30
C SER A 236 -17.10 25.49 -14.74
N VAL A 237 -18.13 24.66 -14.96
CA VAL A 237 -18.66 24.34 -16.30
C VAL A 237 -19.70 25.38 -16.79
N ARG A 238 -19.98 26.43 -16.02
CA ARG A 238 -20.97 27.48 -16.35
C ARG A 238 -20.39 28.85 -16.74
N SER A 239 -19.12 28.91 -17.07
CA SER A 239 -18.51 30.15 -17.59
C SER A 239 -17.59 29.83 -18.77
N ALA A 240 -18.22 29.50 -19.90
CA ALA A 240 -17.70 29.56 -21.24
C ALA A 240 -18.86 29.96 -22.16
#